data_AF-A0A3D4Z0T1-F1
#
_entry.id   AF-A0A3D4Z0T1-F1
#
_cell.length_a   1.000
_cell.length_b   1.000
_cell.length_c   1.000
_cell.angle_alpha   90.00
_cell.angle_beta   90.00
_cell.angle_gamma   90.00
#
_symmetry.space_group_name_H-M   'P 1'
#
loop_
_entity.id
_entity.type
_entity.pdbx_description
1 polymer ?
#
loop_
_entity_poly.entity_id
_entity_poly.type
_entity_poly.pdbx_seq_one_letter_code
_entity_poly.pdbx_strand_id
1 'polypeptide(L)' 'MEIKPIQNEKDYEEALSFIEDLWNAKLGTPEGDKLEILMTLVEAYEQKKYPILPPDPIKR' A
#
# COMPACT_ATOMS: atom_id res chain seq x y z
N MET A 1 -13.26 -2.38 9.67
CA MET A 1 -12.32 -3.31 9.01
C MET A 1 -11.23 -3.67 10.00
N GLU A 2 -10.85 -4.95 10.05
CA GLU A 2 -9.61 -5.36 10.70
C GLU A 2 -8.47 -5.26 9.69
N ILE A 3 -7.35 -4.67 10.07
CA ILE A 3 -6.17 -4.59 9.21
C ILE A 3 -5.58 -6.00 9.09
N LYS A 4 -5.37 -6.45 7.84
CA LYS A 4 -4.80 -7.76 7.51
C LYS A 4 -3.69 -7.59 6.46
N PRO A 5 -2.71 -8.52 6.38
CA PRO A 5 -1.72 -8.51 5.32
C PRO A 5 -2.36 -8.59 3.92
N ILE A 6 -1.80 -7.85 2.96
CA ILE A 6 -2.23 -7.89 1.55
C ILE A 6 -1.55 -9.09 0.87
N GLN A 7 -2.33 -10.08 0.44
CA GLN A 7 -1.79 -11.31 -0.17
C GLN A 7 -2.14 -11.46 -1.65
N ASN A 8 -3.17 -10.76 -2.12
CA ASN A 8 -3.68 -10.86 -3.48
C ASN A 8 -4.24 -9.50 -3.95
N GLU A 9 -4.67 -9.45 -5.21
CA GLU A 9 -5.23 -8.24 -5.83
C GLU A 9 -6.49 -7.73 -5.15
N LYS A 10 -7.35 -8.62 -4.66
CA LYS A 10 -8.57 -8.21 -3.98
C LYS A 10 -8.28 -7.50 -2.66
N ASP A 11 -7.35 -8.05 -1.87
CA ASP A 11 -6.92 -7.39 -0.61
C ASP A 11 -6.27 -6.03 -0.90
N TYR A 12 -5.57 -5.91 -2.03
CA TYR A 12 -4.94 -4.69 -2.48
C TYR A 12 -5.97 -3.62 -2.87
N GLU A 13 -6.93 -3.96 -3.72
CA GLU A 13 -8.03 -3.05 -4.10
C GLU A 13 -8.86 -2.61 -2.89
N GLU A 14 -9.15 -3.54 -1.98
CA GLU A 14 -9.83 -3.26 -0.72
C GLU A 14 -9.03 -2.26 0.13
N ALA A 15 -7.72 -2.47 0.29
CA ALA A 15 -6.84 -1.56 1.02
C ALA A 15 -6.80 -0.16 0.39
N LEU A 16 -6.77 -0.05 -0.94
CA LEU A 16 -6.82 1.23 -1.64
C LEU A 16 -8.13 1.98 -1.37
N SER A 17 -9.27 1.30 -1.43
CA SER A 17 -10.56 1.91 -1.11
C SER A 17 -10.60 2.46 0.31
N PHE A 18 -10.03 1.74 1.29
CA PHE A 18 -9.96 2.23 2.66
C PHE A 18 -9.01 3.42 2.83
N ILE A 19 -7.90 3.44 2.09
CA ILE A 19 -6.99 4.59 2.07
C ILE A 19 -7.72 5.84 1.55
N GLU A 20 -8.53 5.71 0.49
CA GLU A 20 -9.34 6.80 -0.04
C GLU A 20 -10.33 7.35 1.00
N ASP A 21 -11.03 6.47 1.71
CA ASP A 21 -11.97 6.85 2.77
C ASP A 21 -11.26 7.56 3.95
N LEU A 22 -10.03 7.14 4.25
CA LEU A 22 -9.23 7.66 5.37
C LEU A 22 -8.32 8.82 4.96
N TRP A 23 -8.36 9.31 3.72
CA TRP A 23 -7.43 10.31 3.20
C TRP A 23 -7.37 11.61 4.01
N ASN A 24 -8.50 11.98 4.64
CA ASN A 24 -8.62 13.18 5.48
C ASN A 24 -8.41 12.89 6.99
N ALA A 25 -7.98 11.68 7.35
CA ALA A 25 -7.68 11.33 8.73
C ALA A 25 -6.57 12.21 9.29
N LYS A 26 -6.72 12.62 10.55
CA LYS A 26 -5.73 13.45 11.22
C LYS A 26 -4.64 12.56 11.80
N LEU A 27 -3.41 13.07 11.78
CA LEU A 27 -2.28 12.42 12.44
C LEU A 27 -2.54 12.26 13.95
N GLY A 28 -2.15 11.11 14.50
CA GLY A 28 -2.35 10.77 15.90
C GLY A 28 -3.79 10.43 16.29
N THR A 29 -4.69 10.23 15.32
CA THR A 29 -5.99 9.60 15.58
C THR A 29 -5.96 8.13 15.16
N PRO A 30 -6.86 7.29 15.70
CA PRO A 30 -6.94 5.88 15.30
C PRO A 30 -7.13 5.69 13.79
N GLU A 31 -7.78 6.62 13.10
CA GLU A 31 -7.94 6.64 11.65
C GLU A 31 -6.61 6.94 10.94
N GLY A 32 -5.83 7.90 11.44
CA GLY A 32 -4.52 8.23 10.90
C GLY A 32 -3.51 7.09 11.07
N ASP A 33 -3.53 6.44 12.23
CA ASP A 33 -2.69 5.26 12.49
C ASP A 33 -3.04 4.11 11.52
N LYS A 34 -4.34 3.91 11.24
CA LYS A 34 -4.79 2.91 10.26
C LYS A 34 -4.35 3.26 8.84
N LEU A 35 -4.45 4.54 8.45
CA LEU A 35 -4.01 5.02 7.15
C LEU A 35 -2.52 4.73 6.94
N GLU A 36 -1.68 5.04 7.93
CA GLU A 36 -0.23 4.81 7.87
C GLU A 36 0.11 3.31 7.71
N ILE A 37 -0.58 2.45 8.46
CA ILE A 37 -0.39 0.99 8.35
C ILE A 37 -0.85 0.48 6.97
N LEU A 38 -2.00 0.94 6.46
CA LEU A 38 -2.51 0.52 5.14
C LEU A 38 -1.55 0.94 4.02
N MET A 39 -1.05 2.18 4.05
CA MET A 39 -0.06 2.65 3.06
C MET A 39 1.21 1.80 3.08
N THR A 40 1.70 1.44 4.28
CA THR A 40 2.87 0.57 4.44
C THR A 40 2.64 -0.83 3.85
N LEU A 41 1.45 -1.40 4.06
CA LEU A 41 1.10 -2.72 3.53
C LEU A 41 0.96 -2.71 2.00
N VAL A 42 0.36 -1.65 1.45
CA VAL A 42 0.24 -1.43 0.00
C VAL A 42 1.62 -1.37 -0.64
N GLU A 43 2.52 -0.53 -0.12
CA GLU A 43 3.89 -0.39 -0.64
C GLU A 43 4.63 -1.73 -0.59
N ALA A 44 4.55 -2.46 0.52
CA ALA A 44 5.21 -3.76 0.67
C ALA A 44 4.68 -4.82 -0.31
N TYR A 45 3.39 -4.76 -0.67
CA TYR A 45 2.81 -5.63 -1.69
C TYR A 45 3.26 -5.22 -3.10
N GLU A 46 3.26 -3.92 -3.41
CA GLU A 46 3.70 -3.40 -4.71
C GLU A 46 5.17 -3.73 -4.98
N GLN A 47 6.07 -3.56 -4.00
CA GLN A 47 7.49 -3.90 -4.17
C GLN A 47 7.70 -5.38 -4.51
N LYS A 48 6.87 -6.28 -3.97
CA LYS A 48 6.94 -7.71 -4.29
C LYS A 48 6.37 -8.01 -5.67
N LYS A 49 5.29 -7.31 -6.06
CA LYS A 49 4.56 -7.56 -7.30
C LYS A 49 5.20 -6.90 -8.52
N TYR A 50 5.74 -5.70 -8.33
CA TYR A 50 6.36 -4.85 -9.35
C TYR A 50 7.80 -4.55 -8.92
N PRO A 51 8.69 -5.55 -8.95
CA PRO A 51 10.08 -5.32 -8.61
C PRO A 51 10.68 -4.29 -9.56
N ILE A 52 11.40 -3.31 -9.00
CA ILE A 52 12.16 -2.35 -9.80
C ILE A 52 13.29 -3.13 -10.48
N LEU A 53 13.12 -3.44 -11.75
CA LEU A 53 14.17 -4.03 -12.56
C LEU A 53 15.26 -2.98 -12.78
N PRO A 54 16.55 -3.37 -12.71
CA PRO A 54 17.62 -2.47 -13.11
C PRO A 54 17.35 -2.01 -14.56
N PRO A 55 17.66 -0.76 -14.90
CA PRO A 55 17.54 -0.29 -16.27
C PRO A 55 18.36 -1.21 -17.18
N ASP A 56 17.82 -1.55 -18.35
CA ASP A 56 18.55 -2.32 -19.35
C ASP A 56 19.90 -1.65 -19.61
N PRO A 57 21.03 -2.38 -19.52
CA PRO A 57 22.33 -1.79 -19.77
C PRO A 57 22.34 -1.28 -21.21
N ILE A 58 22.53 0.03 -21.37
CA ILE A 58 22.62 0.70 -22.67
C ILE A 58 23.72 -0.01 -23.46
N LYS A 59 23.34 -0.77 -24.50
CA LYS A 59 24.31 -1.39 -25.41
C LYS A 59 24.99 -0.26 -26.19
N ARG A 60 26.27 0.00 -25.87
CA ARG A 60 27.17 0.83 -26.69
C ARG A 60 27.75 0.02 -27.83
#